data_AF-A0A822HMF5-F1
#
_entry.id   AF-A0A822HMF5-F1
#
_cell.length_a   1.000
_cell.length_b   1.000
_cell.length_c   1.000
_cell.angle_alpha   90.00
_cell.angle_beta   90.00
_cell.angle_gamma   90.00
#
_symmetry.space_group_name_H-M   'P 1'
#
loop_
_entity.id
_entity.type
_entity.pdbx_description
1 polymer ?
#
loop_
_entity_poly.entity_id
_entity_poly.type
_entity_poly.pdbx_seq_one_letter_code
_entity_poly.pdbx_strand_id
1 'polypeptide(L)' 'MAMRETLEDFTGGIQIGGQEITNLRYADDIVLTTQSM' A
#
# COMPACT_ATOMS: atom_id res chain seq x y z
N MET A 1 -5.25 -9.08 -13.95
CA MET A 1 -4.95 -10.24 -13.07
C MET A 1 -3.67 -10.04 -12.28
N ALA A 2 -2.54 -9.67 -12.89
CA ALA A 2 -1.22 -9.56 -12.23
C ALA A 2 -1.18 -8.79 -10.89
N MET A 3 -1.91 -7.68 -10.75
CA MET A 3 -1.84 -6.82 -9.56
C MET A 3 -2.56 -7.41 -8.33
N ARG A 4 -3.59 -8.24 -8.55
CA ARG A 4 -4.26 -8.98 -7.47
C ARG A 4 -3.32 -10.05 -6.91
N GLU A 5 -2.80 -10.91 -7.78
CA GLU A 5 -1.85 -11.98 -7.40
C GLU A 5 -0.61 -11.41 -6.70
N THR A 6 -0.10 -10.27 -7.18
CA THR A 6 1.06 -9.61 -6.57
C THR A 6 0.76 -9.13 -5.14
N LEU A 7 -0.45 -8.63 -4.87
CA LEU A 7 -0.82 -8.09 -3.55
C LEU A 7 -1.39 -9.14 -2.60
N GLU A 8 -1.89 -10.26 -3.12
CA GLU A 8 -2.50 -11.34 -2.32
C GLU A 8 -1.47 -12.03 -1.41
N ASP A 9 -0.22 -12.17 -1.88
CA ASP A 9 0.91 -12.72 -1.11
C ASP A 9 1.91 -11.65 -0.65
N PHE A 10 1.62 -10.37 -0.86
CA PHE A 10 2.51 -9.29 -0.42
C PHE A 10 2.38 -9.07 1.09
N THR A 11 3.27 -9.70 1.85
CA THR A 11 3.36 -9.51 3.31
C THR A 11 4.25 -8.34 3.72
N GLY A 12 4.77 -7.57 2.76
CA GLY A 12 5.70 -6.46 2.99
C GLY A 12 4.98 -5.15 3.33
N GLY A 13 5.78 -4.14 3.68
CA GLY A 13 5.37 -2.74 3.79
C GLY A 13 6.01 -1.88 2.70
N ILE A 14 5.39 -0.76 2.37
CA ILE A 14 5.98 0.28 1.51
C ILE A 14 6.37 1.46 2.39
N GLN A 15 7.59 1.97 2.24
CA GLN A 15 8.07 3.15 2.96
C GLN A 15 7.71 4.43 2.20
N ILE A 16 6.93 5.32 2.83
CA ILE A 16 6.56 6.64 2.28
C ILE A 16 6.72 7.69 3.39
N GLY A 17 7.48 8.75 3.12
CA GLY A 17 7.64 9.85 4.08
C GLY A 17 8.24 9.44 5.43
N GLY A 18 9.02 8.36 5.47
CA GLY A 18 9.58 7.78 6.71
C GLY A 18 8.59 6.94 7.53
N GLN A 19 7.39 6.69 6.99
CA GLN A 19 6.41 5.77 7.59
C GLN A 19 6.26 4.52 6.75
N GLU A 20 6.13 3.39 7.44
CA GLU A 20 5.84 2.09 6.83
C GLU A 20 4.32 1.90 6.69
N ILE A 21 3.86 1.69 5.46
CA ILE A 21 2.47 1.36 5.15
C ILE A 21 2.37 -0.14 4.92
N THR A 22 1.60 -0.82 5.77
CA THR A 22 1.38 -2.28 5.75
C THR A 22 -0.07 -2.62 5.42
N ASN A 23 -0.40 -3.92 5.30
CA ASN A 23 -1.75 -4.41 5.01
C ASN A 23 -2.34 -3.87 3.69
N LEU A 24 -1.49 -3.70 2.69
CA LEU A 24 -1.91 -3.32 1.34
C LEU A 24 -2.78 -4.43 0.76
N ARG A 25 -3.94 -4.05 0.23
CA ARG A 25 -4.89 -4.98 -0.39
C ARG A 25 -5.13 -4.53 -1.82
N TYR A 26 -5.49 -5.49 -2.65
CA TYR A 26 -6.00 -5.17 -3.99
C TYR A 26 -7.27 -4.31 -3.85
N ALA A 27 -7.19 -3.08 -4.32
CA ALA A 27 -8.29 -2.14 -4.44
C ALA A 27 -8.10 -1.38 -5.75
N ASP A 28 -9.19 -1.05 -6.45
CA ASP A 28 -9.09 -0.36 -7.74
C ASP A 28 -8.51 1.06 -7.56
N ASP A 29 -8.86 1.73 -6.45
CA ASP A 29 -8.33 3.04 -6.06
C ASP A 29 -7.91 3.05 -4.57
N ILE A 30 -6.75 3.64 -4.27
CA ILE A 30 -6.28 3.91 -2.91
C ILE A 30 -5.88 5.39 -2.81
N VAL A 31 -6.40 6.10 -1.80
CA VAL A 31 -6.02 7.49 -1.52
C VAL A 31 -5.27 7.55 -0.20
N LEU A 32 -4.00 7.98 -0.25
CA LEU A 32 -3.19 8.28 0.93
C LEU A 32 -3.24 9.80 1.20
N THR A 33 -3.83 10.20 2.31
CA THR A 33 -3.83 11.59 2.76
C THR A 33 -2.80 11.78 3.86
N THR A 34 -1.96 12.82 3.75
CA THR A 34 -1.00 13.20 4.78
C THR A 34 -1.12 14.68 5.10
N GLN A 35 -0.72 15.07 6.31
CA GLN A 35 -0.63 16.47 6.73
C GLN A 35 0.85 16.84 6.85
N SER A 36 1.24 17.94 6.20
CA SER A 36 2.50 18.60 6.53
C SER A 36 2.25 19.47 7.77
N MET A 37 3.15 19.40 8.75
CA MET A 37 3.30 20.49 9.71
C MET A 37 3.96 21.69 9.05
#